data_AF-A0A962RYQ9-F1
#
_entry.id   AF-A0A962RYQ9-F1
#
_cell.length_a   1.000
_cell.length_b   1.000
_cell.length_c   1.000
_cell.angle_alpha   90.00
_cell.angle_beta   90.00
_cell.angle_gamma   90.00
#
_symmetry.space_group_name_H-M   'P 1'
#
loop_
_entity.id
_entity.type
_entity.pdbx_description
1 polymer ?
#
loop_
_entity_poly.entity_id
_entity_poly.type
_entity_poly.pdbx_seq_one_letter_code
_entity_poly.pdbx_strand_id
1 'polypeptide(L)' 'AIEADADNRVADVHVWRVGQGCYSAEIALVTHRPRPPDHYKSLLRDIPDLAHVLVEVNPCVGTPCA' A
#
# COMPACT_ATOMS: atom_id res chain seq x y z
N ALA A 1 2.33 -3.30 -7.70
CA ALA A 1 2.94 -1.95 -7.67
C ALA A 1 3.72 -1.73 -6.38
N ILE A 2 3.09 -1.73 -5.20
CA ILE A 2 3.78 -1.51 -3.91
C ILE A 2 4.92 -2.51 -3.65
N GLU A 3 4.69 -3.82 -3.74
CA GLU A 3 5.75 -4.83 -3.51
C GLU A 3 6.85 -4.85 -4.60
N ALA A 4 6.62 -4.20 -5.74
CA ALA A 4 7.63 -4.07 -6.79
C ALA A 4 8.55 -2.84 -6.57
N ASP A 5 8.21 -1.97 -5.62
CA ASP A 5 9.01 -0.83 -5.22
C ASP A 5 9.86 -1.20 -4.00
N ALA A 6 11.19 -1.11 -4.14
CA ALA A 6 12.15 -1.38 -3.07
C ALA A 6 11.95 -2.73 -2.36
N ASP A 7 11.92 -2.73 -1.02
CA ASP A 7 11.81 -3.89 -0.13
C ASP A 7 10.43 -3.97 0.55
N ASN A 8 9.42 -3.31 -0.02
CA ASN A 8 8.08 -3.29 0.55
C ASN A 8 7.46 -4.69 0.53
N ARG A 9 6.86 -5.09 1.66
CA ARG A 9 6.05 -6.31 1.78
C ARG A 9 4.66 -5.93 2.22
N VAL A 10 3.64 -6.37 1.47
CA VAL A 10 2.25 -6.12 1.84
C VAL A 10 1.86 -7.16 2.89
N ALA A 11 1.47 -6.67 4.07
CA ALA A 11 1.11 -7.50 5.21
C ALA A 11 -0.40 -7.80 5.24
N ASP A 12 -1.20 -6.83 4.81
CA ASP A 12 -2.66 -6.95 4.78
C ASP A 12 -3.26 -6.05 3.69
N VAL A 13 -4.38 -6.51 3.12
CA VAL A 13 -5.15 -5.78 2.10
C VAL A 13 -6.63 -6.03 2.30
N HIS A 14 -7.36 -4.96 2.59
CA HIS A 14 -8.81 -4.96 2.55
C HIS A 14 -9.30 -4.08 1.41
N VAL A 15 -10.17 -4.63 0.56
CA VAL A 15 -10.82 -3.89 -0.53
C VAL A 15 -12.31 -4.05 -0.42
N TRP A 16 -13.04 -2.93 -0.46
CA TRP A 16 -14.50 -2.94 -0.42
C TRP A 16 -15.07 -1.96 -1.43
N ARG A 17 -16.29 -2.23 -1.86
CA ARG A 17 -17.01 -1.36 -2.79
C ARG A 17 -17.69 -0.24 -2.01
N VAL A 18 -17.51 0.99 -2.45
CA VAL A 18 -18.16 2.19 -1.86
C VAL A 18 -19.19 2.82 -2.80
N GLY A 19 -19.20 2.44 -4.08
CA GLY A 19 -20.18 2.92 -5.06
C GLY A 19 -20.11 2.15 -6.37
N GLN A 20 -20.92 2.53 -7.36
CA GLN A 20 -20.82 1.96 -8.70
C GLN A 20 -19.46 2.31 -9.32
N GLY A 21 -18.65 1.28 -9.57
CA GLY A 21 -17.30 1.46 -10.12
C GLY A 21 -16.29 2.07 -9.15
N CYS A 22 -16.64 2.21 -7.86
CA CYS A 22 -15.74 2.81 -6.86
C CYS A 22 -15.42 1.81 -5.76
N TYR A 23 -14.13 1.58 -5.57
CA TYR A 23 -13.56 0.76 -4.50
C TYR A 23 -12.77 1.64 -3.54
N SER A 24 -12.70 1.20 -2.28
CA SER A 24 -11.74 1.70 -1.31
C SER A 24 -10.82 0.56 -0.92
N ALA A 25 -9.57 0.89 -0.63
CA ALA A 25 -8.59 -0.05 -0.12
C ALA A 25 -7.93 0.46 1.15
N GLU A 26 -7.68 -0.45 2.07
CA GLU A 26 -6.80 -0.28 3.20
C GLU A 26 -5.67 -1.28 3.06
N ILE A 27 -4.43 -0.78 3.13
CA ILE A 27 -3.23 -1.55 2.83
C ILE A 27 -2.25 -1.34 3.96
N ALA A 28 -1.87 -2.42 4.64
CA ALA A 28 -0.76 -2.41 5.58
C ALA A 28 0.50 -2.96 4.89
N LEU A 29 1.62 -2.25 5.01
CA LEU A 29 2.89 -2.69 4.47
C LEU A 29 4.01 -2.61 5.52
N VAL A 30 4.99 -3.48 5.35
CA VAL A 30 6.22 -3.52 6.14
C VAL A 30 7.41 -3.22 5.22
N THR A 31 8.33 -2.36 5.66
CA THR A 31 9.53 -1.98 4.87
C THR A 31 10.66 -1.49 5.77
N HIS A 32 11.92 -1.74 5.41
CA HIS A 32 13.09 -1.13 6.03
C HIS A 32 13.29 0.33 5.58
N ARG A 33 12.60 0.78 4.53
CA ARG A 33 12.71 2.12 3.95
C ARG A 33 11.34 2.83 3.94
N PRO A 34 10.77 3.15 5.12
CA PRO A 34 9.46 3.77 5.20
C PRO A 34 9.44 5.11 4.47
N ARG A 35 8.45 5.29 3.60
CA ARG A 35 8.18 6.55 2.89
C ARG A 35 6.84 7.13 3.34
N PRO A 36 6.56 8.41 3.04
CA PRO A 36 5.25 8.99 3.33
C PRO A 36 4.13 8.22 2.62
N PRO A 37 2.93 8.08 3.21
CA PRO A 37 1.80 7.37 2.59
C PRO A 37 1.48 7.80 1.15
N ASP A 38 1.68 9.07 0.81
CA ASP A 38 1.44 9.60 -0.54
C ASP A 38 2.33 8.98 -1.61
N HIS A 39 3.54 8.52 -1.25
CA HIS A 39 4.39 7.75 -2.16
C HIS A 39 3.69 6.46 -2.57
N TYR A 40 3.21 5.66 -1.61
CA TYR A 40 2.54 4.39 -1.90
C TYR A 40 1.20 4.58 -2.61
N LYS A 41 0.45 5.62 -2.26
CA LYS A 41 -0.77 6.00 -3.00
C LYS A 41 -0.45 6.34 -4.45
N SER A 42 0.70 6.96 -4.73
CA SER A 42 1.10 7.29 -6.10
C SER A 42 1.37 6.04 -6.96
N LEU A 43 1.86 4.96 -6.36
CA LEU A 43 2.09 3.68 -7.03
C LEU A 43 0.80 2.98 -7.48
N LEU A 44 -0.35 3.39 -6.93
CA LEU A 44 -1.66 2.79 -7.22
C LEU A 44 -2.51 3.61 -8.19
N ARG A 45 -1.98 4.72 -8.72
CA ARG A 45 -2.71 5.67 -9.59
C ARG A 45 -3.25 5.04 -10.88
N ASP A 46 -2.63 3.96 -11.35
CA ASP A 46 -3.04 3.26 -12.57
C ASP A 46 -4.24 2.31 -12.35
N ILE A 47 -4.83 2.31 -11.14
CA ILE A 47 -6.05 1.56 -10.80
C ILE A 47 -7.23 2.55 -10.74
N PRO A 48 -7.94 2.78 -11.86
CA PRO A 48 -8.89 3.90 -11.99
C PRO A 48 -10.11 3.79 -11.08
N ASP A 49 -10.51 2.58 -10.72
CA ASP A 49 -11.70 2.33 -9.89
C ASP A 49 -11.43 2.50 -8.38
N LEU A 50 -10.18 2.80 -7.99
CA LEU A 50 -9.78 2.92 -6.58
C LEU A 50 -9.92 4.37 -6.10
N ALA A 51 -11.04 4.67 -5.45
CA ALA A 51 -11.43 6.03 -5.06
C ALA A 51 -10.83 6.51 -3.74
N HIS A 52 -10.68 5.62 -2.74
CA HIS A 52 -10.09 5.97 -1.45
C HIS A 52 -9.05 4.93 -1.05
N VAL A 53 -7.86 5.39 -0.63
CA VAL A 53 -6.78 4.53 -0.19
C VAL A 53 -6.25 5.01 1.15
N LEU A 54 -6.24 4.11 2.13
CA LEU A 54 -5.49 4.25 3.36
C LEU A 54 -4.29 3.32 3.33
N VAL A 55 -3.13 3.84 3.72
CA VAL A 55 -1.89 3.06 3.78
C VAL A 55 -1.32 3.17 5.18
N GLU A 56 -1.21 2.03 5.85
CA GLU A 56 -0.47 1.88 7.10
C GLU A 56 0.97 1.46 6.77
N VAL A 57 1.93 2.26 7.22
CA VAL A 57 3.36 2.05 6.94
C VAL A 57 4.06 1.60 8.22
N ASN A 58 4.38 0.32 8.29
CA ASN A 58 5.09 -0.29 9.41
C ASN A 58 6.60 -0.37 9.11
N PRO A 59 7.46 0.29 9.90
CA PRO A 59 8.89 0.13 9.74
C PRO A 59 9.32 -1.28 10.17
N CYS A 60 10.07 -1.96 9.31
CA CYS A 60 10.66 -3.24 9.64
C CYS A 60 11.86 -3.02 10.57
N VAL A 61 11.75 -3.51 11.80
CA VAL A 61 12.79 -3.43 12.84
C VAL A 61 13.74 -4.64 12.86
N GLY A 62 13.45 -5.67 12.05
CA GLY A 62 14.31 -6.85 11.91
C GLY A 62 15.55 -6.58 11.08
N THR A 63 16.47 -7.55 11.04
CA THR A 63 17.54 -7.56 10.03
C THR A 63 16.89 -7.74 8.65
N PRO A 64 17.26 -6.95 7.62
CA PRO A 64 16.79 -7.19 6.26
C PRO A 64 17.04 -8.64 5.86
N CYS A 65 16.05 -9.28 5.25
CA CYS A 65 16.25 -10.60 4.65
C CYS A 65 17.40 -10.50 3.65
N ALA A 66 18.48 -11.26 3.91
CA ALA A 66 19.67 -11.31 3.06
C ALA A 66 19.37 -11.93 1.69
#